data_AF-A0A182IQE3-F1
#
_entry.id   AF-A0A182IQE3-F1
#
_cell.length_a   1.000
_cell.length_b   1.000
_cell.length_c   1.000
_cell.angle_alpha   90.00
_cell.angle_beta   90.00
_cell.angle_gamma   90.00
#
_symmetry.space_group_name_H-M   'P 1'
#
loop_
_entity.id
_entity.type
_entity.pdbx_description
1 polymer ?
#
loop_
_entity_poly.entity_id
_entity_poly.type
_entity_poly.pdbx_seq_one_letter_code
_entity_poly.pdbx_strand_id
1 'polypeptide(L)'
;LIGWQVVSRPSNRTEIVQAMRRIRYECKVQNSKKKKVTVSISVEGVRVCLKRKRRKKKQHQWNDPLEIELLSHPIYRIFYVSHDSNDLKIFSYIARDGSSDVFKCCVFKTNKKCID
;
A
#
# COMPACT_ATOMS: atom_id res chain seq x y z
N LEU A 1 -5.66 -0.14 -2.83
CA LEU A 1 -4.38 0.42 -3.31
C LEU A 1 -4.68 1.47 -4.38
N ILE A 2 -4.31 2.73 -4.12
CA ILE A 2 -4.32 3.81 -5.10
C ILE A 2 -3.12 3.62 -6.04
N GLY A 3 -1.93 3.46 -5.47
CA GLY A 3 -0.70 3.30 -6.22
C GLY A 3 0.51 3.30 -5.30
N TRP A 4 1.70 3.21 -5.90
CA TRP A 4 2.97 3.36 -5.21
C TRP A 4 3.99 4.01 -6.12
N GLN A 5 5.00 4.66 -5.55
CA GLN A 5 6.15 5.19 -6.28
C GLN A 5 7.43 4.98 -5.48
N VAL A 6 8.54 4.91 -6.21
CA VAL A 6 9.87 5.03 -5.63
C VAL A 6 10.11 6.50 -5.27
N VAL A 7 10.64 6.74 -4.08
CA VAL A 7 10.97 8.07 -3.58
C VAL A 7 12.37 8.05 -2.97
N SER A 8 13.04 9.21 -2.97
CA SER A 8 14.24 9.42 -2.15
C SER A 8 13.90 9.35 -0.67
N ARG A 9 14.92 9.18 0.19
CA ARG A 9 14.75 9.25 1.65
C ARG A 9 14.07 10.58 2.04
N PRO A 10 12.84 10.55 2.59
CA PRO A 10 12.17 11.78 2.99
C PRO A 10 12.89 12.41 4.19
N SER A 11 13.15 13.72 4.12
CA SER A 11 13.86 14.47 5.17
C SER A 11 12.92 15.22 6.11
N ASN A 12 11.66 15.44 5.71
CA ASN A 12 10.68 16.17 6.49
C ASN A 12 9.24 15.74 6.15
N ARG A 13 8.28 16.19 6.96
CA ARG A 13 6.86 15.89 6.80
C ARG A 13 6.29 16.38 5.47
N THR A 14 6.79 17.50 4.94
CA THR A 14 6.30 18.09 3.69
C THR A 14 6.56 17.16 2.50
N GLU A 15 7.76 16.60 2.39
CA GLU A 15 8.12 15.63 1.34
C GLU A 15 7.23 14.38 1.38
N ILE A 16 6.93 13.88 2.57
CA ILE A 16 6.06 12.72 2.78
C ILE A 16 4.65 13.02 2.25
N VAL A 17 4.08 14.17 2.62
CA VAL A 17 2.74 14.59 2.17
C VAL A 17 2.72 14.82 0.65
N GLN A 18 3.77 15.45 0.09
CA GLN A 18 3.90 15.68 -1.34
C GLN A 18 3.94 14.37 -2.14
N ALA A 19 4.75 13.39 -1.70
CA ALA A 19 4.83 12.07 -2.35
C ALA A 19 3.46 11.36 -2.36
N MET A 20 2.80 11.31 -1.20
CA MET A 20 1.46 10.71 -1.09
C MET A 20 0.44 11.41 -1.99
N ARG A 21 0.41 12.76 -1.98
CA ARG A 21 -0.52 13.55 -2.80
C ARG A 21 -0.24 13.39 -4.30
N ARG A 22 1.02 13.33 -4.71
CA ARG A 22 1.42 13.07 -6.09
C ARG A 22 0.84 11.74 -6.60
N ILE A 23 1.06 10.65 -5.88
CA ILE A 23 0.51 9.32 -6.22
C ILE A 23 -1.03 9.35 -6.28
N ARG A 24 -1.67 10.03 -5.32
CA ARG A 24 -3.13 10.22 -5.30
C ARG A 24 -3.63 10.96 -6.54
N TYR A 25 -2.99 12.05 -6.91
CA TYR A 25 -3.41 12.89 -8.02
C TYR A 25 -3.14 12.24 -9.37
N GLU A 26 -2.02 11.55 -9.55
CA GLU A 26 -1.74 10.80 -10.78
C GLU A 26 -2.81 9.74 -11.04
N CYS A 27 -3.20 8.96 -10.03
CA CYS A 27 -4.29 7.98 -10.15
C CYS A 27 -5.63 8.66 -10.52
N LYS A 28 -5.90 9.87 -10.02
CA LYS A 28 -7.12 10.64 -10.33
C LYS A 28 -7.09 11.14 -11.78
N VAL A 29 -6.00 11.76 -12.21
CA VAL A 29 -5.84 12.35 -13.55
C VAL A 29 -5.84 11.26 -14.63
N GLN A 30 -5.18 10.12 -14.37
CA GLN A 30 -5.18 8.98 -15.28
C GLN A 30 -6.47 8.16 -15.25
N ASN A 31 -7.45 8.55 -14.42
CA ASN A 31 -8.70 7.83 -14.18
C ASN A 31 -8.51 6.31 -13.93
N SER A 32 -7.42 5.97 -13.25
CA SER A 32 -7.00 4.58 -13.05
C SER A 32 -7.85 3.90 -11.97
N LYS A 33 -8.30 2.67 -12.25
CA LYS A 33 -9.05 1.86 -11.27
C LYS A 33 -8.15 1.45 -10.11
N LYS A 34 -8.56 1.78 -8.89
CA LYS A 34 -7.88 1.36 -7.66
C LYS A 34 -7.94 -0.16 -7.50
N LYS A 35 -6.81 -0.80 -7.19
CA LYS A 35 -6.77 -2.26 -6.92
C LYS A 35 -7.35 -2.55 -5.54
N LYS A 36 -8.34 -3.46 -5.47
CA LYS A 36 -8.87 -3.97 -4.19
C LYS A 36 -7.85 -4.93 -3.59
N VAL A 37 -7.32 -4.58 -2.43
CA VAL A 37 -6.28 -5.33 -1.71
C VAL A 37 -6.70 -5.52 -0.25
N THR A 38 -6.15 -6.56 0.37
CA THR A 38 -6.09 -6.70 1.82
C THR A 38 -4.75 -6.14 2.28
N VAL A 39 -4.73 -5.33 3.34
CA VAL A 39 -3.50 -4.89 4.00
C VAL A 39 -3.51 -5.51 5.39
N SER A 40 -2.55 -6.39 5.65
CA SER A 40 -2.37 -7.07 6.94
C SER A 40 -1.19 -6.45 7.67
N ILE A 41 -1.42 -6.04 8.92
CA ILE A 41 -0.42 -5.38 9.77
C ILE A 41 -0.24 -6.24 11.02
N SER A 42 1.00 -6.53 11.37
CA SER A 42 1.37 -7.32 12.55
C SER A 42 2.74 -6.91 13.07
N VAL A 43 3.20 -7.54 14.15
CA VAL A 43 4.57 -7.36 14.67
C VAL A 43 5.65 -7.73 13.64
N GLU A 44 5.34 -8.62 12.70
CA GLU A 44 6.25 -8.98 11.60
C GLU A 44 6.39 -7.86 10.56
N GLY A 45 5.39 -6.98 10.43
CA GLY A 45 5.37 -5.89 9.47
C GLY A 45 4.07 -5.79 8.68
N VAL A 46 4.19 -5.30 7.44
CA VAL A 46 3.08 -4.98 6.55
C VAL A 46 3.09 -5.89 5.32
N ARG A 47 1.97 -6.57 5.09
CA ARG A 47 1.72 -7.39 3.89
C ARG A 47 0.52 -6.86 3.12
N VAL A 48 0.64 -6.77 1.79
CA VAL A 48 -0.41 -6.29 0.89
C VAL A 48 -0.73 -7.39 -0.12
N CYS A 49 -1.96 -7.87 -0.13
CA CYS A 49 -2.38 -8.99 -0.97
C CYS A 49 -3.56 -8.64 -1.87
N LEU A 50 -3.60 -9.22 -3.08
CA LEU A 50 -4.82 -9.32 -3.89
C LEU A 50 -5.64 -10.51 -3.43
N LYS A 51 -6.96 -10.30 -3.26
CA LYS A 51 -7.89 -11.39 -3.03
C LYS A 51 -8.30 -12.01 -4.36
N ARG A 52 -7.93 -13.28 -4.58
CA ARG A 52 -8.37 -14.01 -5.77
C ARG A 52 -9.84 -14.40 -5.61
N LYS A 53 -10.67 -14.21 -6.65
CA LYS A 53 -12.02 -14.76 -6.66
C LYS A 53 -11.91 -16.27 -6.88
N ARG A 54 -12.40 -17.10 -5.94
CA ARG A 54 -12.52 -18.55 -6.16
C ARG A 54 -13.41 -18.78 -7.37
N ARG A 55 -12.84 -19.26 -8.48
CA ARG A 55 -13.64 -19.75 -9.62
C ARG A 55 -14.24 -21.09 -9.19
N LYS A 56 -15.57 -21.20 -9.18
CA LYS A 56 -16.33 -22.42 -8.79
C LYS A 56 -16.12 -23.65 -9.70
N LYS A 57 -15.13 -23.67 -10.60
CA LYS A 57 -14.91 -24.78 -11.55
C LYS A 57 -13.44 -25.21 -11.55
N LYS A 58 -13.09 -26.13 -10.65
CA LYS A 58 -12.28 -27.34 -10.86
C LYS A 58 -11.79 -27.84 -9.50
N GLN A 59 -12.19 -29.06 -9.17
CA GLN A 59 -12.02 -29.77 -7.89
C GLN A 59 -10.55 -30.13 -7.55
N HIS A 60 -9.56 -29.59 -8.26
CA HIS A 60 -8.18 -30.11 -8.31
C HIS A 60 -7.07 -29.10 -7.99
N GLN A 61 -7.39 -27.94 -7.40
CA GLN A 61 -6.36 -26.95 -7.05
C GLN A 61 -6.43 -26.58 -5.57
N TRP A 62 -6.14 -27.55 -4.72
CA TRP A 62 -6.00 -27.36 -3.26
C TRP A 62 -4.72 -26.60 -2.87
N ASN A 63 -3.80 -26.39 -3.82
CA ASN A 63 -2.47 -25.80 -3.58
C ASN A 63 -2.27 -24.38 -4.13
N ASP A 64 -3.27 -23.73 -4.75
CA ASP A 64 -3.09 -22.33 -5.23
C ASP A 64 -3.39 -21.36 -4.08
N PRO A 65 -2.44 -20.48 -3.68
CA PRO A 65 -2.66 -19.50 -2.64
C PRO A 65 -3.92 -18.67 -2.91
N LEU A 66 -4.80 -18.59 -1.90
CA LEU A 66 -6.05 -17.83 -1.97
C LEU A 66 -5.80 -16.31 -2.16
N GLU A 67 -4.60 -15.87 -1.83
CA GLU A 67 -4.13 -14.51 -1.91
C GLU A 67 -2.82 -14.44 -2.70
N ILE A 68 -2.69 -13.41 -3.54
CA ILE A 68 -1.45 -13.11 -4.25
C ILE A 68 -0.79 -11.94 -3.54
N GLU A 69 0.39 -12.16 -2.96
CA GLU A 69 1.14 -11.10 -2.28
C GLU A 69 1.73 -10.13 -3.31
N LEU A 70 1.47 -8.84 -3.10
CA LEU A 70 1.99 -7.74 -3.92
C LEU A 70 3.21 -7.08 -3.29
N LEU A 71 3.16 -6.89 -1.98
CA LEU A 71 4.17 -6.19 -1.20
C LEU A 71 4.29 -6.86 0.17
N SER A 72 5.52 -7.04 0.63
CA SER A 72 5.84 -7.51 1.98
C SER A 72 7.04 -6.73 2.49
N HIS A 73 6.82 -5.97 3.56
CA HIS A 73 7.88 -5.19 4.20
C HIS A 73 7.91 -5.51 5.69
N PRO A 74 9.04 -6.00 6.21
CA PRO A 74 9.17 -6.27 7.63
C PRO A 74 9.13 -4.97 8.44
N ILE A 75 8.73 -5.05 9.71
CA ILE A 75 8.45 -3.87 10.54
C ILE A 75 9.62 -2.89 10.61
N TYR A 76 10.86 -3.40 10.71
CA TYR A 76 12.08 -2.58 10.79
C TYR A 76 12.41 -1.80 9.51
N ARG A 77 11.74 -2.09 8.39
CA ARG A 77 11.87 -1.35 7.13
C ARG A 77 10.80 -0.29 6.94
N ILE A 78 9.77 -0.25 7.78
CA ILE A 78 8.75 0.79 7.71
C ILE A 78 9.35 2.09 8.24
N PHE A 79 9.60 3.03 7.34
CA PHE A 79 10.23 4.31 7.64
C PHE A 79 9.22 5.31 8.22
N TYR A 80 8.03 5.37 7.62
CA TYR A 80 7.00 6.31 8.04
C TYR A 80 5.60 5.82 7.67
N VAL A 81 4.61 6.18 8.48
CA VAL A 81 3.19 5.95 8.21
C VAL A 81 2.45 7.29 8.35
N SER A 82 1.57 7.59 7.41
CA SER A 82 0.87 8.88 7.35
C SER A 82 -0.55 8.75 6.83
N HIS A 83 -1.36 9.77 7.07
CA HIS A 83 -2.67 9.95 6.46
C HIS A 83 -2.75 11.31 5.74
N ASP A 84 -3.70 11.46 4.82
CA ASP A 84 -3.99 12.75 4.21
C ASP A 84 -4.84 13.60 5.14
N SER A 85 -4.33 14.76 5.56
CA SER A 85 -5.05 15.71 6.42
C SER A 85 -6.39 16.15 5.82
N ASN A 86 -6.56 16.05 4.51
CA ASN A 86 -7.78 16.47 3.81
C ASN A 86 -8.72 15.28 3.51
N ASP A 87 -8.27 14.03 3.69
CA ASP A 87 -9.09 12.82 3.49
C ASP A 87 -8.51 11.69 4.34
N LEU A 88 -8.94 11.59 5.61
CA LEU A 88 -8.45 10.58 6.57
C LEU A 88 -8.66 9.13 6.11
N LYS A 89 -9.48 8.89 5.08
CA LYS A 89 -9.61 7.56 4.47
C LYS A 89 -8.41 7.19 3.60
N ILE A 90 -7.56 8.15 3.28
CA ILE A 90 -6.32 7.95 2.53
C ILE A 90 -5.17 7.89 3.51
N PHE A 91 -4.46 6.76 3.46
CA PHE A 91 -3.27 6.53 4.26
C PHE A 91 -2.16 6.00 3.38
N SER A 92 -0.93 6.16 3.85
CA SER A 92 0.26 5.65 3.20
C SER A 92 1.28 5.15 4.19
N TYR A 93 2.13 4.25 3.72
CA TYR A 93 3.38 3.95 4.40
C TYR A 93 4.54 4.09 3.41
N ILE A 94 5.71 4.42 3.95
CA ILE A 94 6.97 4.46 3.23
C ILE A 94 7.85 3.35 3.81
N ALA A 95 8.35 2.47 2.95
CA ALA A 95 9.25 1.41 3.35
C ALA A 95 10.59 1.55 2.62
N ARG A 96 11.69 1.25 3.31
CA ARG A 96 13.03 1.16 2.72
C ARG A 96 13.17 -0.15 1.93
N ASP A 97 13.78 -0.09 0.75
CA ASP A 97 14.12 -1.26 -0.03
C ASP A 97 15.55 -1.74 0.28
N GLY A 98 15.69 -2.97 0.77
CA GLY A 98 16.99 -3.62 1.00
C GLY A 98 18.05 -2.76 1.70
N SER A 99 19.26 -2.77 1.15
CA SER A 99 20.44 -2.04 1.63
C SER A 99 20.63 -0.66 1.00
N SER A 100 19.79 -0.26 0.04
CA SER A 100 19.91 1.03 -0.65
C SER A 100 19.12 2.13 0.08
N ASP A 101 19.38 3.40 -0.25
CA ASP A 101 18.57 4.55 0.21
C ASP A 101 17.37 4.80 -0.73
N VAL A 102 16.82 3.72 -1.26
CA VAL A 102 15.63 3.74 -2.11
C VAL A 102 14.42 3.40 -1.25
N PHE A 103 13.38 4.23 -1.32
CA PHE A 103 12.17 4.08 -0.53
C PHE A 103 10.97 3.89 -1.44
N LYS A 104 9.95 3.21 -0.94
CA LYS A 104 8.68 2.97 -1.64
C LYS A 104 7.53 3.56 -0.85
N CYS A 105 6.91 4.61 -1.38
CA CYS A 105 5.68 5.18 -0.83
C CYS A 105 4.47 4.44 -1.41
N CYS A 106 3.66 3.81 -0.56
CA CYS A 106 2.46 3.08 -0.95
C CYS A 106 1.21 3.79 -0.43
N VAL A 107 0.26 4.14 -1.31
CA VAL A 107 -0.93 4.92 -0.96
C VAL A 107 -2.19 4.09 -1.12
N PHE A 108 -3.05 4.13 -0.10
CA PHE A 108 -4.28 3.34 0.00
C PHE A 108 -5.47 4.25 0.27
N LYS A 109 -6.67 3.74 -0.02
CA LYS A 109 -7.92 4.35 0.39
C LYS A 109 -8.82 3.29 1.02
N THR A 110 -9.35 3.59 2.20
CA THR A 110 -10.32 2.74 2.90
C THR A 110 -11.75 3.10 2.49
N ASN A 111 -12.66 2.12 2.59
CA ASN A 111 -14.09 2.35 2.38
C ASN A 111 -14.81 2.77 3.67
N LYS A 112 -14.31 2.31 4.82
CA LYS A 112 -14.83 2.64 6.15
C LYS A 112 -14.18 3.93 6.66
N LYS A 113 -14.89 4.70 7.49
CA LYS A 113 -14.23 5.75 8.29
C LYS A 113 -13.19 5.06 9.17
N CYS A 114 -11.97 5.61 9.22
CA CYS A 114 -10.99 5.17 10.20
C CYS A 114 -11.60 5.39 11.59
N ILE A 115 -11.55 4.37 12.44
CA ILE A 115 -11.87 4.49 13.85
C ILE A 115 -10.51 4.78 14.48
N ASP A 116 -10.35 6.00 14.98
CA ASP A 116 -9.15 6.42 15.72
C ASP A 116 -9.14 5.79 17.12
#